data_AF-A0A1Q3CZW1-F1
#
_entry.id   AF-A0A1Q3CZW1-F1
#
_cell.length_a   1.000
_cell.length_b   1.000
_cell.length_c   1.000
_cell.angle_alpha   90.00
_cell.angle_beta   90.00
_cell.angle_gamma   90.00
#
_symmetry.space_group_name_H-M   'P 1'
#
loop_
_entity.id
_entity.type
_entity.pdbx_description
1 polymer ?
#
loop_
_entity_poly.entity_id
_entity_poly.type
_entity_poly.pdbx_seq_one_letter_code
_entity_poly.pdbx_strand_id
1 'polypeptide(L)'
;MDPAIEGKQLISFARICVEMKADKEFLEVIKTRRMNGALVEVKVEYSWKPPVSDRCKVFDHSTRVCPFKPGHREEVRGKRAAPDPEGWVEVKGKGKLKMAF
;
A
#
# COMPACT_ATOMS: atom_id res chain seq x y z
N MET A 1 22.87 10.16 19.73
CA MET A 1 22.90 8.95 18.89
C MET A 1 22.97 7.77 19.83
N ASP A 2 22.13 6.75 19.64
CA ASP A 2 22.11 5.58 20.54
C ASP A 2 23.40 4.75 20.33
N PRO A 3 24.20 4.46 21.37
CA PRO A 3 25.48 3.76 21.22
C PRO A 3 25.31 2.32 20.72
N ALA A 4 24.10 1.73 20.77
CA ALA A 4 23.86 0.36 20.32
C ALA A 4 23.81 0.18 18.78
N ILE A 5 23.88 1.27 18.01
CA ILE A 5 23.90 1.30 16.54
C ILE A 5 25.22 1.83 15.97
N GLU A 6 26.16 2.24 16.82
CA GLU A 6 27.49 2.69 16.42
C GLU A 6 28.29 1.50 15.89
N GLY A 7 28.39 1.38 14.56
CA GLY A 7 29.07 0.29 13.86
C GLY A 7 28.15 -0.72 13.15
N LYS A 8 26.82 -0.58 13.27
CA LYS A 8 25.88 -1.43 12.51
C LYS A 8 25.62 -0.84 11.13
N GLN A 9 25.96 -1.59 10.07
CA GLN A 9 25.54 -1.28 8.70
C GLN A 9 24.01 -1.23 8.65
N LEU A 10 23.44 -0.04 8.46
CA LEU A 10 22.01 0.14 8.25
C LEU A 10 21.64 -0.42 6.87
N ILE A 11 21.06 -1.63 6.86
CA ILE A 11 20.46 -2.21 5.67
C ILE A 11 19.24 -1.38 5.27
N SER A 12 19.41 -0.50 4.29
CA SER A 12 18.33 0.21 3.62
C SER A 12 17.76 -0.70 2.53
N PHE A 13 16.50 -1.10 2.68
CA PHE A 13 15.75 -1.84 1.68
C PHE A 13 14.59 -1.00 1.15
N ALA A 14 14.27 -1.17 -0.13
CA ALA A 14 13.08 -0.56 -0.71
C ALA A 14 11.82 -1.11 -0.02
N ARG A 15 10.92 -0.22 0.39
CA ARG A 15 9.61 -0.56 0.96
C ARG A 15 8.53 -0.18 -0.03
N ILE A 16 7.52 -1.03 -0.15
CA ILE A 16 6.34 -0.75 -0.97
C ILE A 16 5.10 -0.80 -0.08
N CYS A 17 4.16 0.12 -0.32
CA CYS A 17 2.83 0.06 0.28
C CYS A 17 1.88 -0.61 -0.71
N VAL A 18 1.10 -1.58 -0.26
CA VAL A 18 0.11 -2.28 -1.07
C VAL A 18 -1.26 -1.98 -0.48
N GLU A 19 -2.10 -1.31 -1.25
CA GLU A 19 -3.50 -1.11 -0.89
C GLU A 19 -4.30 -2.35 -1.31
N MET A 20 -4.99 -2.96 -0.34
CA MET A 20 -5.90 -4.07 -0.59
C MET A 20 -7.23 -3.80 0.11
N LYS A 21 -8.31 -4.26 -0.52
CA LYS A 21 -9.62 -4.23 0.11
C LYS A 21 -9.74 -5.37 1.13
N ALA A 22 -10.48 -5.12 2.21
CA ALA A 22 -10.77 -6.13 3.24
C ALA A 22 -11.80 -7.20 2.81
N ASP A 23 -12.44 -7.04 1.66
CA ASP A 23 -13.25 -8.10 1.05
C ASP A 23 -12.39 -9.16 0.32
N LYS A 24 -11.09 -8.91 0.16
CA LYS A 24 -10.15 -9.81 -0.52
C LYS A 24 -9.24 -10.53 0.46
N GLU A 25 -8.79 -11.70 0.03
CA GLU A 25 -7.79 -12.48 0.76
C GLU A 25 -6.41 -11.82 0.71
N PHE A 26 -5.59 -12.13 1.72
CA PHE A 26 -4.21 -11.70 1.77
C PHE A 26 -3.41 -12.36 0.65
N LEU A 27 -2.65 -11.57 -0.08
CA LEU A 27 -1.87 -12.04 -1.22
C LEU A 27 -0.63 -12.80 -0.74
N GLU A 28 -0.42 -14.00 -1.28
CA GLU A 28 0.82 -14.76 -1.03
C GLU A 28 1.95 -14.34 -1.97
N VAL A 29 1.61 -13.75 -3.12
CA VAL A 29 2.56 -13.36 -4.16
C VAL A 29 2.16 -12.00 -4.76
N ILE A 30 3.14 -11.10 -4.88
CA ILE A 30 3.01 -9.82 -5.58
C ILE A 30 3.78 -9.92 -6.90
N LYS A 31 3.09 -9.64 -8.01
CA LYS A 31 3.70 -9.53 -9.34
C LYS A 31 4.17 -8.10 -9.56
N THR A 32 5.46 -7.92 -9.80
CA THR A 32 6.07 -6.61 -10.10
C THR A 32 6.81 -6.67 -11.43
N ARG A 33 6.85 -5.53 -12.13
CA ARG A 33 7.60 -5.39 -13.38
C ARG A 33 8.92 -4.67 -13.09
N ARG A 34 10.03 -5.32 -13.39
CA ARG A 34 11.37 -4.71 -13.32
C ARG A 34 11.55 -3.70 -14.46
N MET A 35 12.54 -2.82 -14.32
CA MET A 35 12.89 -1.82 -15.34
C MET A 35 13.26 -2.45 -16.70
N ASN A 36 13.82 -3.66 -16.69
CA ASN A 36 14.12 -4.43 -17.90
C ASN A 36 12.88 -5.09 -18.53
N GLY A 37 11.69 -4.83 -18.01
CA GLY A 37 10.43 -5.37 -18.52
C GLY A 37 10.05 -6.76 -18.01
N ALA A 38 10.94 -7.44 -17.28
CA ALA A 38 10.66 -8.76 -16.72
C ALA A 38 9.61 -8.69 -15.61
N LEU A 39 8.66 -9.63 -15.64
CA LEU A 39 7.72 -9.85 -14.53
C LEU A 39 8.41 -10.73 -13.49
N VAL A 40 8.34 -10.30 -12.23
CA VAL A 40 8.88 -11.02 -11.09
C VAL A 40 7.80 -11.22 -10.05
N GLU A 41 7.76 -12.43 -9.52
CA GLU A 41 6.89 -12.83 -8.42
C GLU A 41 7.66 -12.70 -7.11
N VAL A 42 7.14 -11.87 -6.21
CA VAL A 42 7.68 -11.65 -4.86
C VAL A 42 6.76 -12.36 -3.88
N LYS A 43 7.28 -13.37 -3.17
CA LYS A 43 6.54 -14.04 -2.11
C LYS A 43 6.37 -13.11 -0.92
N VAL A 44 5.18 -13.12 -0.33
CA VAL A 44 4.81 -12.26 0.79
C VAL A 44 4.74 -13.11 2.06
N GLU A 45 5.47 -12.68 3.08
CA GLU A 45 5.37 -13.22 4.42
C GLU A 45 4.85 -12.13 5.36
N TYR A 46 3.86 -12.48 6.19
CA TYR A 46 3.21 -11.54 7.11
C TYR A 46 3.60 -11.88 8.54
N SER A 47 4.33 -11.00 9.22
CA SER A 47 4.60 -11.15 10.67
C SER A 47 3.33 -10.98 11.51
N TRP A 48 2.33 -10.27 10.99
CA TRP A 48 1.02 -10.09 11.61
C TRP A 48 -0.06 -9.86 10.55
N LYS A 49 -1.25 -10.42 10.79
CA LYS A 49 -2.44 -10.24 9.94
C LYS A 49 -3.57 -9.61 10.75
N PRO A 50 -4.11 -8.46 10.34
CA PRO A 50 -5.23 -7.83 11.04
C PRO A 50 -6.51 -8.66 10.93
N PRO A 51 -7.38 -8.64 11.94
CA PRO A 51 -8.69 -9.30 11.87
C PRO A 51 -9.56 -8.60 10.82
N VAL A 52 -10.25 -9.39 9.99
CA VAL A 52 -11.23 -8.90 9.02
C VAL A 52 -12.62 -9.23 9.53
N SER A 53 -13.51 -8.23 9.57
CA SER A 53 -14.93 -8.46 9.87
C SER A 53 -15.65 -9.00 8.64
N ASP A 54 -16.32 -10.15 8.75
CA ASP A 54 -17.12 -10.72 7.66
C ASP A 54 -18.39 -9.94 7.35
N ARG A 55 -18.87 -9.12 8.29
CA ARG A 55 -20.12 -8.38 8.17
C ARG A 55 -19.96 -7.11 7.34
N CYS A 56 -18.95 -6.30 7.67
CA CYS A 56 -18.72 -5.00 7.04
C CYS A 56 -17.44 -4.95 6.19
N LYS A 57 -16.65 -6.03 6.16
CA LYS A 57 -15.43 -6.17 5.34
C LYS A 57 -14.46 -5.01 5.56
N VAL A 58 -14.08 -4.80 6.83
CA VAL A 58 -13.04 -3.83 7.27
C VAL A 58 -12.02 -4.52 8.20
N PHE A 59 -10.82 -3.95 8.33
CA PHE A 59 -9.70 -4.49 9.12
C PHE A 59 -9.69 -4.06 10.61
N ASP A 60 -10.68 -3.28 11.03
CA ASP A 60 -10.68 -2.59 12.33
C ASP A 60 -11.14 -3.49 13.49
N HIS A 61 -11.95 -4.51 13.21
CA HIS A 61 -12.57 -5.32 14.24
C HIS A 61 -12.99 -6.72 13.75
N SER A 62 -13.27 -7.63 14.67
CA SER A 62 -13.78 -8.97 14.34
C SER A 62 -15.30 -8.98 14.13
N THR A 63 -15.79 -9.98 13.39
CA THR A 63 -17.22 -10.18 13.12
C THR A 63 -18.09 -10.18 14.38
N ARG A 64 -17.54 -10.62 15.53
CA ARG A 64 -18.26 -10.72 16.82
C ARG A 64 -18.60 -9.37 17.43
N VAL A 65 -17.71 -8.39 17.29
CA VAL A 65 -17.85 -7.04 17.89
C VAL A 65 -18.28 -6.00 16.85
N CYS A 66 -18.68 -6.46 15.67
CA CYS A 66 -19.06 -5.60 14.57
C CYS A 66 -20.31 -4.78 14.91
N PRO A 67 -20.26 -3.43 14.87
CA PRO A 67 -21.41 -2.57 15.16
C PRO A 67 -22.47 -2.63 14.05
N PHE A 68 -22.13 -3.25 12.91
CA PHE A 68 -23.01 -3.37 11.75
C PHE A 68 -24.10 -4.42 11.98
N LYS A 69 -25.36 -4.01 11.86
CA LYS A 69 -26.51 -4.90 11.95
C LYS A 69 -26.65 -5.70 10.64
N PRO A 70 -26.97 -7.01 10.70
CA PRO A 70 -27.23 -7.79 9.48
C PRO A 70 -28.42 -7.17 8.71
N GLY A 71 -28.19 -6.78 7.45
CA GLY A 71 -29.24 -6.29 6.53
C GLY A 71 -29.01 -4.89 5.93
N HIS A 72 -28.11 -4.07 6.47
CA HIS A 72 -27.89 -2.73 5.92
C HIS A 72 -26.72 -2.71 4.94
N ARG A 73 -26.86 -3.19 3.70
CA ARG A 73 -25.80 -2.96 2.70
C ARG A 73 -25.85 -1.49 2.27
N GLU A 74 -25.30 -0.58 3.08
CA GLU A 74 -24.91 0.73 2.57
C GLU A 74 -23.64 0.54 1.73
N GLU A 75 -23.84 0.05 0.51
CA GLU A 75 -22.91 0.34 -0.56
C GLU A 75 -23.02 1.85 -0.77
N VAL A 76 -22.21 2.64 -0.05
CA VAL A 76 -21.83 3.96 -0.52
C VAL A 76 -20.92 3.71 -1.73
N ARG A 77 -21.54 3.31 -2.84
CA ARG A 77 -21.06 3.59 -4.17
C ARG A 77 -21.09 5.11 -4.22
N GLY A 78 -20.00 5.71 -3.73
CA GLY A 78 -19.67 7.08 -4.09
C GLY A 78 -19.88 7.12 -5.60
N LYS A 79 -20.87 7.90 -6.02
CA LYS A 79 -21.06 8.19 -7.43
C LYS A 79 -19.67 8.59 -7.90
N ARG A 80 -19.11 7.83 -8.86
CA ARG A 80 -17.93 8.31 -9.57
C ARG A 80 -18.40 9.62 -10.18
N ALA A 81 -18.02 10.73 -9.56
CA ALA A 81 -17.91 11.98 -10.28
C ALA A 81 -17.05 11.66 -11.50
N ALA A 82 -17.42 12.23 -12.64
CA ALA A 82 -16.69 12.06 -13.90
C ALA A 82 -15.18 12.19 -13.65
N PRO A 83 -14.33 11.45 -14.40
CA PRO A 83 -12.90 11.69 -14.34
C PRO A 83 -12.65 13.17 -14.63
N ASP A 84 -12.09 13.85 -13.63
CA ASP A 84 -11.58 15.20 -13.76
C ASP A 84 -10.52 15.19 -14.89
N PRO A 85 -10.59 16.11 -15.87
CA PRO A 85 -9.64 16.14 -16.97
C PRO A 85 -8.24 16.64 -16.59
N GLU A 86 -7.97 16.97 -15.33
CA GLU A 86 -6.69 17.54 -14.92
C GLU A 86 -5.74 16.45 -14.36
N GLY A 87 -4.88 15.97 -15.26
CA GLY A 87 -3.89 14.94 -15.00
C GLY A 87 -2.87 15.33 -13.93
N TRP A 88 -2.37 14.30 -13.25
CA TRP A 88 -1.17 14.42 -12.41
C TRP A 88 0.03 14.80 -13.29
N VAL A 89 0.51 16.03 -13.13
CA VAL A 89 1.71 16.53 -13.83
C VAL A 89 2.97 16.00 -13.14
N GLU A 90 3.77 15.26 -13.92
CA GLU A 90 5.13 14.84 -13.57
C GLU A 90 6.06 16.07 -13.49
N VAL A 91 6.49 16.45 -12.29
CA VAL A 91 7.47 17.54 -12.12
C VAL A 91 8.87 17.00 -12.39
N LYS A 92 9.36 17.16 -13.63
CA LYS A 92 10.77 16.94 -13.98
C LYS A 92 11.64 18.07 -13.43
N GLY A 93 12.37 17.79 -12.35
CA GLY A 93 13.51 18.62 -11.95
C GLY A 93 14.67 18.44 -12.94
N LYS A 94 14.81 19.36 -13.91
CA LYS A 94 15.97 19.46 -14.82
C LYS A 94 16.54 20.87 -14.75
N GLY A 95 17.78 21.02 -14.27
CA GLY A 95 18.45 22.33 -14.34
C GLY A 95 19.84 22.46 -13.73
N LYS A 96 20.85 22.04 -14.52
CA LYS A 96 22.16 22.66 -14.76
C LYS A 96 23.17 22.87 -13.61
N LEU A 97 24.31 22.20 -13.80
CA LEU A 97 25.67 22.57 -13.40
C LEU A 97 25.92 24.08 -13.31
N LYS A 98 26.61 24.48 -12.24
CA LYS A 98 27.56 25.60 -12.22
C LYS A 98 28.83 25.13 -11.52
N MET A 99 29.90 24.97 -12.30
CA MET A 99 31.26 24.92 -11.79
C MET A 99 31.65 26.36 -11.45
N ALA A 100 32.24 26.59 -10.27
CA ALA A 100 32.95 27.80 -9.94
C ALA A 100 34.29 27.40 -9.31
N PHE A 101 35.32 28.12 -9.75
CA PHE A 101 36.76 27.83 -9.67
C PHE A 101 37.30 27.59 -8.27
#